data_AF-A0A960SME0-F1
#
_entry.id   AF-A0A960SME0-F1
#
_cell.length_a   1.000
_cell.length_b   1.000
_cell.length_c   1.000
_cell.angle_alpha   90.00
_cell.angle_beta   90.00
_cell.angle_gamma   90.00
#
_symmetry.space_group_name_H-M   'P 1'
#
loop_
_entity.id
_entity.type
_entity.pdbx_description
1 polymer ?
#
loop_
_entity_poly.entity_id
_entity_poly.type
_entity_poly.pdbx_seq_one_letter_code
_entity_poly.pdbx_strand_id
1 'polypeptide(L)'
;LIPYATNATFTTPALRSTATYWVTIRNSAGTTTSESATITILPWLTLSDIQGDGMELRLEGAADTDYEIQYTDSLAPPEWQTLTYVTTPWWGWTVVEDDSATGSVTRFYRAVEAGSVPSTGYFDTR
;
A
#
# COMPACT_ATOMS: atom_id res chain seq x y z
N LEU A 1 7.07 31.01 22.68
CA LEU A 1 8.24 30.59 21.87
C LEU A 1 8.73 29.26 22.41
N ILE A 2 8.87 28.21 21.59
CA ILE A 2 9.64 27.03 22.00
C ILE A 2 11.11 27.45 21.89
N PRO A 3 11.90 27.40 22.97
CA PRO A 3 13.34 27.41 22.80
C PRO A 3 13.69 26.22 21.88
N TYR A 4 14.42 26.47 20.79
CA TYR A 4 14.96 25.44 19.87
C TYR A 4 14.07 24.88 18.75
N ALA A 5 12.77 25.20 18.65
CA ALA A 5 12.04 24.98 17.40
C ALA A 5 12.23 26.18 16.49
N THR A 6 13.28 26.16 15.67
CA THR A 6 13.66 27.28 14.81
C THR A 6 12.82 27.38 13.53
N ASN A 7 12.06 26.33 13.17
CA ASN A 7 11.24 26.29 11.97
C ASN A 7 9.78 25.93 12.29
N ALA A 8 8.85 26.64 11.65
CA ALA A 8 7.41 26.37 11.74
C ALA A 8 6.95 25.22 10.82
N THR A 9 7.88 24.58 10.12
CA THR A 9 7.60 23.59 9.06
C THR A 9 8.53 22.38 9.18
N PHE A 10 7.99 21.20 8.93
CA PHE A 10 8.74 19.95 8.77
C PHE A 10 8.49 19.40 7.36
N THR A 11 9.54 19.27 6.57
CA THR A 11 9.46 18.63 5.25
C THR A 11 9.75 17.14 5.44
N THR A 12 8.80 16.29 5.11
CA THR A 12 8.99 14.85 5.17
C THR A 12 10.02 14.42 4.11
N PRO A 13 10.89 13.44 4.42
CA PRO A 13 11.56 12.65 3.39
C PRO A 13 10.52 11.96 2.48
N ALA A 14 10.98 11.36 1.38
CA ALA A 14 10.10 10.56 0.52
C ALA A 14 9.45 9.43 1.33
N LEU A 15 8.12 9.41 1.37
CA LEU A 15 7.36 8.39 2.08
C LEU A 15 7.13 7.18 1.18
N ARG A 16 7.37 6.00 1.74
CA ARG A 16 7.11 4.72 1.10
C ARG A 16 6.06 3.90 1.83
N SER A 17 5.58 4.36 2.97
CA SER A 17 4.49 3.76 3.74
C SER A 17 3.61 4.84 4.34
N THR A 18 2.38 4.47 4.69
CA THR A 18 1.45 5.36 5.39
C THR A 18 2.08 5.81 6.71
N ALA A 19 2.14 7.12 6.94
CA ALA A 19 2.83 7.71 8.08
C ALA A 19 1.93 8.69 8.83
N THR A 20 2.02 8.68 10.16
CA THR A 20 1.28 9.59 11.03
C THR A 20 2.26 10.47 11.80
N TYR A 21 2.00 11.78 11.79
CA TYR A 21 2.85 12.80 12.38
C TYR A 21 2.08 13.60 13.42
N TRP A 22 2.77 13.98 14.50
CA TRP A 22 2.30 14.96 15.48
C TRP A 22 3.49 15.78 15.97
N VAL A 23 3.20 16.96 16.53
CA VAL A 23 4.22 17.86 17.07
C VAL A 23 4.05 17.95 18.58
N THR A 24 5.13 17.72 19.32
CA THR A 24 5.17 17.95 20.77
C THR A 24 6.10 19.12 21.10
N ILE A 25 5.58 20.06 21.88
CA ILE A 25 6.26 21.26 22.34
C ILE A 25 6.47 21.16 23.84
N ARG A 26 7.69 21.40 24.33
CA ARG A 26 8.01 21.41 25.77
C ARG A 26 8.81 22.63 26.18
N ASN A 27 8.46 23.23 27.30
CA ASN A 27 9.22 24.29 27.97
C ASN A 27 9.18 24.11 29.50
N SER A 28 9.71 25.07 30.25
CA SER A 28 9.71 25.03 31.72
C SER A 28 8.32 25.10 32.35
N ALA A 29 7.31 25.59 31.62
CA ALA A 29 5.93 25.70 32.09
C ALA A 29 5.08 24.47 31.76
N GLY A 30 5.55 23.56 30.90
CA GLY A 30 4.84 22.32 30.57
C GLY A 30 5.10 21.79 29.17
N THR A 31 4.19 20.90 28.75
CA THR A 31 4.22 20.22 27.45
C THR A 31 2.85 20.31 26.79
N THR A 32 2.81 20.48 25.46
CA THR A 32 1.59 20.35 24.67
C THR A 32 1.88 19.55 23.40
N THR A 33 0.90 18.79 22.93
CA THR A 33 0.99 17.95 21.72
C THR A 33 -0.14 18.33 20.78
N SER A 34 0.14 18.42 19.48
CA SER A 34 -0.86 18.67 18.45
C SER A 34 -1.77 17.46 18.22
N GLU A 35 -2.83 17.66 17.45
CA GLU A 35 -3.52 16.55 16.77
C GLU A 35 -2.57 15.87 15.77
N SER A 36 -2.91 14.63 15.41
CA SER A 36 -2.16 13.84 14.43
C SER A 36 -2.59 14.15 13.00
N ALA A 37 -1.62 14.19 12.08
CA ALA A 37 -1.85 14.20 10.64
C ALA A 37 -1.36 12.89 10.01
N THR A 38 -2.22 12.23 9.23
CA THR A 38 -1.89 10.97 8.54
C THR A 38 -1.76 11.19 7.04
N ILE A 39 -0.68 10.68 6.46
CA ILE A 39 -0.44 10.65 5.02
C ILE A 39 -0.58 9.19 4.57
N THR A 40 -1.55 8.92 3.71
CA THR A 40 -1.83 7.57 3.18
C THR A 40 -1.21 7.39 1.81
N ILE A 41 -0.51 6.27 1.61
CA ILE A 41 0.00 5.85 0.29
C ILE A 41 -1.02 4.90 -0.32
N LEU A 42 -1.65 5.30 -1.42
CA LEU A 42 -2.60 4.46 -2.14
C LEU A 42 -1.86 3.52 -3.11
N PRO A 43 -2.30 2.26 -3.26
CA PRO A 43 -1.70 1.36 -4.23
C PRO A 43 -2.11 1.73 -5.66
N TRP A 44 -1.24 1.43 -6.62
CA TRP A 44 -1.53 1.52 -8.04
C TRP A 44 -0.88 0.38 -8.82
N LEU A 45 -1.47 0.05 -9.98
CA LEU A 45 -1.06 -1.07 -10.82
C LEU A 45 -0.59 -0.56 -12.18
N THR A 46 0.59 -1.01 -12.62
CA THR A 46 0.97 -0.98 -14.04
C THR A 46 0.69 -2.35 -14.64
N LEU A 47 0.08 -2.38 -15.82
CA LEU A 47 -0.28 -3.62 -16.52
C LEU A 47 0.60 -3.78 -17.76
N SER A 48 1.14 -4.97 -17.96
CA SER A 48 1.87 -5.36 -19.16
C SER A 48 1.32 -6.68 -19.69
N ASP A 49 0.88 -6.71 -20.94
CA ASP A 49 0.42 -7.93 -21.59
C ASP A 49 1.60 -8.87 -21.82
N ILE A 50 1.48 -10.11 -21.36
CA ILE A 50 2.41 -11.19 -21.68
C ILE A 50 1.79 -11.91 -22.87
N GLN A 51 2.26 -11.57 -24.06
CA GLN A 51 1.71 -11.93 -25.37
C GLN A 51 1.26 -13.41 -25.48
N GLY A 52 0.00 -13.70 -25.11
CA GLY A 52 -0.60 -15.03 -25.14
C GLY A 52 -0.36 -15.92 -23.91
N ASP A 53 0.19 -15.39 -22.83
CA ASP A 53 0.51 -16.10 -21.58
C ASP A 53 -0.15 -15.47 -20.33
N GLY A 54 -0.81 -14.30 -20.46
CA GLY A 54 -1.53 -13.66 -19.37
C GLY A 54 -1.19 -12.18 -19.22
N MET A 55 -1.34 -11.67 -18.00
CA MET A 55 -1.04 -10.27 -17.66
C MET A 55 0.01 -10.21 -16.55
N GLU A 56 1.02 -9.35 -16.71
CA GLU A 56 1.91 -8.95 -15.62
C GLU A 56 1.37 -7.69 -14.96
N LEU A 57 1.27 -7.72 -13.63
CA LEU A 57 0.80 -6.63 -12.79
C LEU A 57 1.94 -6.16 -11.90
N ARG A 58 2.46 -4.97 -12.15
CA ARG A 58 3.37 -4.31 -11.22
C ARG A 58 2.57 -3.50 -10.21
N LEU A 59 2.52 -3.99 -8.98
CA LEU A 59 1.94 -3.30 -7.83
C LEU A 59 2.97 -2.37 -7.21
N GLU A 60 2.62 -1.10 -7.10
CA GLU A 60 3.28 -0.16 -6.20
C GLU A 60 2.33 0.22 -5.06
N GLY A 61 2.83 0.29 -3.83
CA GLY A 61 2.02 0.57 -2.65
C GLY A 61 2.87 0.92 -1.43
N ALA A 62 2.22 1.05 -0.28
CA ALA A 62 2.92 1.17 0.99
C ALA A 62 3.85 -0.04 1.20
N ALA A 63 5.06 0.19 1.70
CA ALA A 63 6.03 -0.83 2.06
C ALA A 63 5.52 -1.73 3.19
N ASP A 64 5.93 -3.00 3.18
CA ASP A 64 5.58 -4.02 4.17
C ASP A 64 4.07 -4.12 4.42
N THR A 65 3.27 -4.00 3.35
CA THR A 65 1.81 -3.96 3.41
C THR A 65 1.22 -5.11 2.57
N ASP A 66 0.25 -5.81 3.16
CA ASP A 66 -0.50 -6.86 2.47
C ASP A 66 -1.57 -6.24 1.58
N TYR A 67 -1.60 -6.67 0.32
CA TYR A 67 -2.58 -6.29 -0.67
C TYR A 67 -3.32 -7.51 -1.18
N GLU A 68 -4.63 -7.38 -1.31
CA GLU A 68 -5.43 -8.30 -2.11
C GLU A 68 -5.52 -7.73 -3.54
N ILE A 69 -4.99 -8.47 -4.50
CA ILE A 69 -5.19 -8.17 -5.91
C ILE A 69 -6.49 -8.83 -6.35
N GLN A 70 -7.40 -8.02 -6.88
CA GLN A 70 -8.69 -8.46 -7.36
C GLN A 70 -8.83 -8.19 -8.86
N TYR A 71 -9.60 -9.03 -9.53
CA TYR A 71 -9.94 -8.86 -10.94
C TYR A 71 -11.44 -8.99 -11.18
N THR A 72 -11.90 -8.49 -12.31
CA THR A 72 -13.22 -8.77 -12.85
C THR A 72 -13.19 -8.64 -14.37
N ASP A 73 -13.98 -9.44 -15.07
CA ASP A 73 -14.09 -9.39 -16.54
C ASP A 73 -15.17 -8.39 -17.01
N SER A 74 -15.97 -7.84 -16.08
CA SER A 74 -17.01 -6.85 -16.37
C SER A 74 -17.13 -5.83 -15.25
N LEU A 75 -17.30 -4.55 -15.60
CA LEU A 75 -17.68 -3.50 -14.65
C LEU A 75 -19.20 -3.26 -14.59
N ALA A 76 -20.00 -4.13 -15.23
CA ALA A 76 -21.44 -3.96 -15.38
C ALA A 76 -22.24 -5.26 -15.15
N PRO A 77 -22.59 -5.61 -13.89
CA PRO A 77 -22.05 -5.07 -12.65
C PRO A 77 -20.64 -5.62 -12.37
N PRO A 78 -19.86 -4.96 -11.48
CA PRO A 78 -18.57 -5.50 -11.08
C PRO A 78 -18.73 -6.71 -10.16
N GLU A 79 -18.18 -7.83 -10.59
CA GLU A 79 -18.04 -9.05 -9.78
C GLU A 79 -16.56 -9.29 -9.51
N TRP A 80 -16.04 -8.61 -8.48
CA TRP A 80 -14.63 -8.71 -8.12
C TRP A 80 -14.31 -10.06 -7.50
N GLN A 81 -13.28 -10.72 -8.03
CA GLN A 81 -12.74 -11.98 -7.53
C GLN A 81 -11.29 -11.76 -7.08
N THR A 82 -10.87 -12.50 -6.06
CA THR A 82 -9.47 -12.50 -5.62
C THR A 82 -8.61 -13.19 -6.68
N LEU A 83 -7.61 -12.48 -7.20
CA LEU A 83 -6.53 -13.08 -7.97
C LEU A 83 -5.53 -13.72 -7.00
N THR A 84 -4.99 -12.91 -6.08
CA THR A 84 -3.99 -13.33 -5.11
C THR A 84 -3.86 -12.34 -3.95
N TYR A 85 -3.16 -12.77 -2.90
CA TYR A 85 -2.66 -11.90 -1.85
C TYR A 85 -1.15 -11.73 -2.03
N VAL A 86 -0.65 -10.51 -1.90
CA VAL A 86 0.77 -10.20 -2.04
C VAL A 86 1.20 -9.16 -1.02
N THR A 87 2.39 -9.33 -0.46
CA THR A 87 3.02 -8.34 0.42
C THR A 87 4.02 -7.53 -0.39
N THR A 88 3.90 -6.20 -0.38
CA THR A 88 4.95 -5.32 -0.89
C THR A 88 6.15 -5.36 0.06
N PRO A 89 7.38 -5.58 -0.43
CA PRO A 89 8.57 -5.47 0.41
C PRO A 89 8.82 -4.02 0.86
N TRP A 90 9.83 -3.82 1.70
CA TRP A 90 10.23 -2.49 2.21
C TRP A 90 10.55 -1.44 1.12
N TRP A 91 10.77 -1.87 -0.13
CA TRP A 91 10.97 -0.96 -1.27
C TRP A 91 9.66 -0.54 -1.97
N GLY A 92 8.50 -1.06 -1.55
CA GLY A 92 7.17 -0.55 -1.92
C GLY A 92 6.62 -1.04 -3.26
N TRP A 93 7.19 -2.09 -3.86
CA TRP A 93 6.63 -2.65 -5.10
C TRP A 93 6.91 -4.15 -5.24
N THR A 94 6.03 -4.83 -5.96
CA THR A 94 6.13 -6.25 -6.31
C THR A 94 5.46 -6.51 -7.67
N VAL A 95 5.68 -7.69 -8.24
CA VAL A 95 5.08 -8.13 -9.50
C VAL A 95 4.22 -9.36 -9.24
N VAL A 96 3.07 -9.42 -9.90
CA VAL A 96 2.10 -10.52 -9.85
C VAL A 96 1.76 -10.91 -11.29
N GLU A 97 1.71 -12.20 -11.57
CA GLU A 97 1.27 -12.73 -12.86
C GLU A 97 -0.19 -13.22 -12.76
N ASP A 98 -0.98 -12.92 -13.79
CA ASP A 98 -2.31 -13.46 -14.01
C ASP A 98 -2.32 -14.31 -15.28
N ASP A 99 -1.85 -15.55 -15.17
CA ASP A 99 -1.82 -16.53 -16.28
C ASP A 99 -3.23 -16.85 -16.79
N SER A 100 -4.24 -16.68 -15.93
CA SER A 100 -5.64 -16.93 -16.28
C SER A 100 -6.22 -15.89 -17.25
N ALA A 101 -5.51 -14.78 -17.49
CA ALA A 101 -5.86 -13.78 -18.49
C ALA A 101 -5.42 -14.15 -19.92
N THR A 102 -4.91 -15.36 -20.15
CA THR A 102 -4.45 -15.83 -21.46
C THR A 102 -5.53 -15.61 -22.55
N GLY A 103 -5.20 -14.80 -23.57
CA GLY A 103 -6.10 -14.49 -24.68
C GLY A 103 -7.34 -13.66 -24.31
N SER A 104 -7.44 -13.19 -23.07
CA SER A 104 -8.57 -12.43 -22.56
C SER A 104 -8.34 -10.92 -22.72
N VAL A 105 -9.11 -10.29 -23.61
CA VAL A 105 -8.96 -8.86 -23.95
C VAL A 105 -9.80 -7.92 -23.07
N THR A 106 -10.41 -8.41 -21.99
CA THR A 106 -11.22 -7.56 -21.10
C THR A 106 -11.12 -8.01 -19.66
N ARG A 107 -10.03 -7.61 -19.01
CA ARG A 107 -9.83 -7.80 -17.57
C ARG A 107 -9.52 -6.48 -16.89
N PHE A 108 -10.20 -6.24 -15.77
CA PHE A 108 -10.01 -5.08 -14.92
C PHE A 108 -9.41 -5.53 -13.60
N TYR A 109 -8.50 -4.72 -13.07
CA TYR A 109 -7.78 -5.05 -11.84
C TYR A 109 -7.89 -3.93 -10.82
N ARG A 110 -7.84 -4.30 -9.54
CA ARG A 110 -7.61 -3.36 -8.45
C ARG A 110 -6.75 -4.01 -7.36
N ALA A 111 -5.98 -3.19 -6.68
CA ALA A 111 -5.32 -3.57 -5.44
C ALA A 111 -6.05 -2.91 -4.28
N VAL A 112 -6.37 -3.69 -3.25
CA VAL A 112 -6.92 -3.17 -1.99
C VAL A 112 -6.01 -3.61 -0.85
N GLU A 113 -5.76 -2.72 0.11
CA GLU A 113 -5.07 -3.14 1.33
C GLU A 113 -5.87 -4.27 1.96
N ALA A 114 -5.23 -5.41 2.19
CA ALA A 114 -5.88 -6.56 2.81
C ALA A 114 -6.11 -6.19 4.28
N GLY A 115 -7.29 -5.63 4.57
CA GLY A 115 -7.61 -5.10 5.90
C GLY A 115 -7.38 -6.14 6.98
N SER A 116 -6.29 -6.02 7.75
CA SER A 116 -5.98 -6.81 8.95
C SER A 116 -6.40 -8.29 8.85
N VAL A 117 -6.00 -8.98 7.78
CA VAL A 117 -6.09 -10.44 7.76
C VAL A 117 -5.05 -10.91 8.79
N PRO A 118 -5.39 -11.81 9.76
CA PRO A 118 -4.38 -12.28 10.69
C PRO A 118 -3.27 -12.88 9.84
N SER A 119 -2.05 -12.36 9.99
CA SER A 119 -0.87 -13.05 9.51
C SER A 119 -0.99 -14.47 10.02
N THR A 120 -1.13 -15.43 9.10
CA THR A 120 -1.04 -16.83 9.48
C THR A 120 0.43 -17.01 9.83
N GLY A 121 0.72 -16.86 11.13
CA GLY A 121 2.07 -16.91 11.66
C GLY A 121 2.71 -18.22 11.23
N TYR A 122 3.77 -18.11 10.43
CA TYR A 122 4.70 -19.21 10.25
C TYR A 122 5.55 -19.29 11.52
N PHE A 123 5.12 -20.14 12.45
CA PHE A 123 5.99 -20.57 13.55
C PHE A 123 6.95 -21.63 12.97
N ASP A 124 8.20 -21.24 12.73
CA ASP A 124 9.27 -22.22 12.65
C ASP A 124 9.66 -22.61 14.08
N THR A 125 9.30 -23.83 14.47
CA THR A 125 9.91 -24.48 15.63
C THR A 125 11.00 -25.42 15.13
N ARG A 126 12.25 -24.93 15.09
CA ARG A 126 13.45 -25.72 15.28
C ARG A 126 14.50 -24.96 16.07
#